data_AF-A0A0F0FUP6-F1
#
_entry.id   AF-A0A0F0FUP6-F1
#
_cell.length_a   1.000
_cell.length_b   1.000
_cell.length_c   1.000
_cell.angle_alpha   90.00
_cell.angle_beta   90.00
_cell.angle_gamma   90.00
#
_symmetry.space_group_name_H-M   'P 1'
#
loop_
_entity.id
_entity.type
_entity.pdbx_description
1 polymer ?
#
loop_
_entity_poly.entity_id
_entity_poly.type
_entity_poly.pdbx_seq_one_letter_code
_entity_poly.pdbx_strand_id
1 'polypeptide(L)'
;MQINVQVSSNAASQRDVKSFWRRWQRGKNRNKSKIRARVEHVFAVVKRLWGFTKVRYRGLKKNAGRAFTALALANLYLSRGHLMGAVRP
;
A
#
# COMPACT_ATOMS: atom_id res chain seq x y z
N MET A 1 16.32 -36.39 38.15
CA MET A 1 16.01 -36.24 36.70
C MET A 1 14.79 -35.32 36.47
N GLN A 2 14.75 -34.06 36.95
CA GLN A 2 13.59 -33.17 36.72
C GLN A 2 13.92 -31.74 36.22
N ILE A 3 15.19 -31.37 36.07
CA ILE A 3 15.58 -29.98 35.74
C ILE A 3 15.47 -29.68 34.22
N ASN A 4 15.59 -30.70 33.35
CA ASN A 4 15.71 -30.49 31.90
C ASN A 4 14.37 -30.26 31.16
N VAL A 5 13.23 -30.52 31.81
CA VAL A 5 11.91 -30.39 31.18
C VAL A 5 11.44 -28.91 31.15
N GLN A 6 11.75 -28.12 32.18
CA GLN A 6 11.32 -26.72 32.27
C GLN A 6 12.09 -25.77 31.33
N VAL A 7 13.34 -26.07 31.00
CA VAL A 7 14.13 -25.29 30.04
C VAL A 7 13.60 -25.49 28.61
N SER A 8 13.20 -26.71 28.26
CA SER A 8 12.67 -27.06 26.93
C SER A 8 11.28 -26.45 26.67
N SER A 9 10.39 -26.46 27.68
CA SER A 9 9.06 -25.85 27.58
C SER A 9 9.11 -24.32 27.47
N ASN A 10 10.04 -23.65 28.17
CA ASN A 10 10.27 -22.21 28.03
C ASN A 10 10.82 -21.83 26.65
N ALA A 11 11.71 -22.63 26.08
CA ALA A 11 12.26 -22.39 24.73
C ALA A 11 11.21 -22.59 23.62
N ALA A 12 10.26 -23.52 23.79
CA ALA A 12 9.14 -23.72 22.86
C ALA A 12 8.15 -22.55 22.93
N SER A 13 7.75 -22.15 24.16
CA SER A 13 6.89 -20.98 24.40
C SER A 13 7.45 -19.68 23.81
N GLN A 14 8.75 -19.41 24.03
CA GLN A 14 9.40 -18.23 23.45
C GLN A 14 9.50 -18.26 21.91
N ARG A 15 9.65 -19.46 21.31
CA ARG A 15 9.64 -19.63 19.85
C ARG A 15 8.26 -19.34 19.27
N ASP A 16 7.19 -19.73 19.95
CA ASP A 16 5.81 -19.51 19.51
C ASP A 16 5.39 -18.05 19.60
N VAL A 17 5.79 -17.33 20.64
CA VAL A 17 5.57 -15.87 20.73
C VAL A 17 6.33 -15.14 19.61
N LYS A 18 7.59 -15.52 19.33
CA LYS A 18 8.36 -14.97 18.19
C LYS A 18 7.75 -15.34 16.83
N SER A 19 7.18 -16.53 16.68
CA SER A 19 6.55 -16.99 15.44
C SER A 19 5.22 -16.26 15.19
N PHE A 20 4.46 -15.98 16.25
CA PHE A 20 3.25 -15.19 16.24
C PHE A 20 3.53 -13.73 15.81
N TRP A 21 4.47 -13.05 16.47
CA TRP A 21 4.88 -11.69 16.10
C TRP A 21 5.36 -11.60 14.65
N ARG A 22 6.19 -12.55 14.20
CA ARG A 22 6.61 -12.62 12.78
C ARG A 22 5.43 -12.82 11.83
N ARG A 23 4.45 -13.67 12.16
CA ARG A 23 3.26 -13.87 11.33
C ARG A 23 2.43 -12.60 11.24
N TRP A 24 2.21 -11.92 12.35
CA TRP A 24 1.49 -10.65 12.42
C TRP A 24 2.17 -9.54 11.60
N GLN A 25 3.49 -9.37 11.76
CA GLN A 25 4.27 -8.39 11.02
C GLN A 25 4.29 -8.68 9.51
N ARG A 26 4.40 -9.97 9.12
CA ARG A 26 4.27 -10.38 7.71
C ARG A 26 2.88 -10.14 7.15
N GLY A 27 1.82 -10.27 7.94
CA GLY A 27 0.45 -9.94 7.54
C GLY A 27 0.29 -8.44 7.28
N LYS A 28 0.74 -7.61 8.23
CA LYS A 28 0.76 -6.15 8.09
C LYS A 28 1.56 -5.69 6.88
N ASN A 29 2.75 -6.26 6.66
CA ASN A 29 3.59 -5.90 5.53
C ASN A 29 2.93 -6.26 4.19
N ARG A 30 2.32 -7.44 4.07
CA ARG A 30 1.58 -7.84 2.85
C ARG A 30 0.48 -6.84 2.49
N ASN A 31 -0.30 -6.36 3.46
CA ASN A 31 -1.33 -5.38 3.18
C ASN A 31 -0.74 -4.02 2.76
N LYS A 32 0.31 -3.56 3.47
CA LYS A 32 1.03 -2.32 3.12
C LYS A 32 1.63 -2.38 1.71
N SER A 33 2.25 -3.49 1.32
CA SER A 33 2.82 -3.68 0.00
C SER A 33 1.77 -3.70 -1.11
N LYS A 34 0.62 -4.36 -0.89
CA LYS A 34 -0.50 -4.34 -1.85
C LYS A 34 -1.02 -2.93 -2.12
N ILE A 35 -1.21 -2.15 -1.05
CA ILE A 35 -1.66 -0.76 -1.15
C ILE A 35 -0.60 0.09 -1.87
N ARG A 36 0.68 -0.07 -1.50
CA ARG A 36 1.79 0.67 -2.10
C ARG A 36 1.88 0.43 -3.61
N ALA A 37 1.78 -0.82 -4.06
CA ALA A 37 1.83 -1.15 -5.49
C ALA A 37 0.70 -0.46 -6.30
N ARG A 38 -0.52 -0.40 -5.76
CA ARG A 38 -1.65 0.30 -6.40
C ARG A 38 -1.41 1.80 -6.47
N VAL A 39 -0.94 2.38 -5.37
CA VAL A 39 -0.71 3.83 -5.25
C VAL A 39 0.47 4.28 -6.12
N GLU A 40 1.57 3.52 -6.17
CA GLU A 40 2.71 3.79 -7.06
C GLU A 40 2.28 3.85 -8.53
N HIS A 41 1.38 2.96 -8.95
CA HIS A 41 0.86 2.98 -10.31
C HIS A 41 0.05 4.25 -10.61
N VAL A 42 -0.85 4.66 -9.71
CA VAL A 42 -1.59 5.93 -9.79
C VAL A 42 -0.61 7.11 -9.90
N PHE A 43 0.39 7.17 -9.02
CA PHE A 43 1.38 8.23 -9.03
C PHE A 43 2.26 8.23 -10.28
N ALA A 44 2.58 7.06 -10.83
CA ALA A 44 3.30 6.95 -12.10
C ALA A 44 2.47 7.51 -13.25
N VAL A 45 1.17 7.21 -13.30
CA VAL A 45 0.25 7.79 -14.29
C VAL A 45 0.18 9.31 -14.12
N VAL A 46 -0.01 9.79 -12.89
CA VAL A 46 -0.11 11.24 -12.60
C VAL A 46 1.15 11.99 -13.01
N LYS A 47 2.32 11.46 -12.65
CA LYS A 47 3.61 12.09 -12.94
C LYS A 47 3.95 12.02 -14.43
N ARG A 48 3.60 10.94 -15.13
CA ARG A 48 3.99 10.70 -16.53
C ARG A 48 3.01 11.31 -17.54
N LEU A 49 1.69 11.25 -17.31
CA LEU A 49 0.69 11.81 -18.21
C LEU A 49 0.46 13.31 -17.97
N TRP A 50 0.43 13.76 -16.72
CA TRP A 50 0.14 15.18 -16.41
C TRP A 50 1.37 16.00 -16.06
N GLY A 51 2.58 15.46 -16.20
CA GLY A 51 3.83 16.22 -16.07
C GLY A 51 4.05 16.82 -14.68
N PHE A 52 3.47 16.24 -13.62
CA PHE A 52 3.58 16.69 -12.23
C PHE A 52 4.95 16.39 -11.59
N THR A 53 6.03 16.35 -12.38
CA THR A 53 7.40 16.04 -11.95
C THR A 53 8.04 17.16 -11.14
N LYS A 54 7.59 18.42 -11.29
CA LYS A 54 8.10 19.57 -10.55
C LYS A 54 6.97 20.28 -9.81
N VAL A 55 6.80 19.95 -8.52
CA VAL A 55 5.87 20.69 -7.66
C VAL A 55 6.51 22.05 -7.36
N ARG A 56 6.04 23.12 -8.01
CA ARG A 56 6.41 24.47 -7.58
C ARG A 56 5.84 24.66 -6.17
N TYR A 57 6.72 24.63 -5.16
CA TYR A 57 6.36 24.79 -3.75
C TYR A 57 5.75 26.17 -3.42
N ARG A 58 5.85 27.14 -4.34
CA ARG A 58 5.19 28.44 -4.20
C ARG A 58 3.70 28.30 -4.50
N GLY A 59 2.86 28.46 -3.48
CA GLY A 59 1.42 28.46 -3.62
C GLY A 59 0.77 27.08 -3.59
N LEU A 60 1.11 26.24 -2.59
CA LEU A 60 0.52 24.91 -2.38
C LEU A 60 -1.02 24.91 -2.45
N LYS A 61 -1.69 25.90 -1.83
CA LYS A 61 -3.15 26.07 -1.92
C LYS A 61 -3.65 26.23 -3.37
N LYS A 62 -2.91 26.94 -4.22
CA LYS A 62 -3.27 27.16 -5.63
C LYS A 62 -3.00 25.93 -6.49
N ASN A 63 -2.04 25.08 -6.09
CA ASN A 63 -1.68 23.86 -6.83
C ASN A 63 -2.48 22.62 -6.36
N ALA A 64 -3.13 22.69 -5.20
CA ALA A 64 -3.94 21.60 -4.66
C ALA A 64 -5.09 21.21 -5.60
N GLY A 65 -5.79 22.18 -6.19
CA GLY A 65 -6.86 21.91 -7.17
C GLY A 65 -6.38 21.13 -8.40
N ARG A 66 -5.20 21.46 -8.93
CA ARG A 66 -4.56 20.72 -10.03
C ARG A 66 -4.16 19.30 -9.62
N ALA A 67 -3.71 19.10 -8.39
CA ALA A 67 -3.39 17.77 -7.87
C ALA A 67 -4.65 16.92 -7.65
N PHE A 68 -5.73 17.50 -7.08
CA PHE A 68 -7.00 16.81 -6.87
C PHE A 68 -7.65 16.40 -8.18
N THR A 69 -7.67 17.28 -9.18
CA THR A 69 -8.19 16.98 -10.52
C THR A 69 -7.39 15.88 -11.20
N ALA A 70 -6.05 15.92 -11.15
CA ALA A 70 -5.20 14.86 -11.66
C ALA A 70 -5.44 13.51 -10.97
N LEU A 71 -5.57 13.49 -9.64
CA LEU A 71 -5.91 12.29 -8.87
C LEU A 71 -7.29 11.73 -9.22
N ALA A 72 -8.30 12.59 -9.38
CA ALA A 72 -9.64 12.19 -9.80
C ALA A 72 -9.62 11.57 -11.21
N LEU A 73 -8.88 12.18 -12.15
CA LEU A 73 -8.70 11.63 -13.49
C LEU A 73 -7.94 10.30 -13.48
N ALA A 74 -6.96 10.11 -12.60
CA ALA A 74 -6.26 8.82 -12.48
C ALA A 74 -7.21 7.72 -11.99
N ASN A 75 -8.05 8.03 -11.00
CA ASN A 75 -9.06 7.10 -10.51
C ASN A 75 -10.08 6.75 -11.59
N LEU A 76 -10.49 7.73 -12.41
CA LEU A 76 -11.37 7.49 -13.56
C LEU A 76 -10.70 6.61 -14.63
N TYR A 77 -9.43 6.88 -14.96
CA TYR A 77 -8.67 6.08 -15.92
C TYR A 77 -8.50 4.63 -15.46
N LEU A 78 -8.24 4.41 -14.17
CA LEU A 78 -8.17 3.06 -13.61
C LEU A 78 -9.54 2.36 -13.57
N SER A 79 -10.62 3.14 -13.45
CA SER A 79 -12.00 2.63 -13.49
C SER A 79 -12.50 2.38 -14.92
N ARG A 80 -11.72 2.74 -15.95
CA ARG A 80 -12.08 2.57 -17.37
C ARG A 80 -12.47 1.12 -17.70
N GLY A 81 -11.78 0.13 -17.12
CA GLY A 81 -12.10 -1.28 -17.35
C GLY A 81 -13.50 -1.67 -16.85
N HIS A 82 -13.95 -1.09 -15.73
CA HIS A 82 -15.30 -1.31 -15.20
C HIS A 82 -16.36 -0.52 -15.97
N LEU A 83 -16.05 0.73 -16.35
CA LEU A 83 -16.97 1.58 -17.11
C LEU A 83 -17.18 1.08 -18.55
N MET A 84 -16.12 0.64 -19.23
CA MET A 84 -16.21 0.07 -20.57
C MET A 84 -16.75 -1.37 -20.57
N GLY A 85 -16.68 -2.08 -19.43
CA GLY A 85 -17.33 -3.38 -19.26
C GLY A 85 -18.84 -3.28 -19.01
N ALA A 86 -19.31 -2.15 -18.48
CA ALA A 86 -20.74 -1.84 -18.34
C ALA A 86 -21.38 -1.33 -19.64
N VAL A 87 -20.59 -0.73 -20.53
CA VAL A 87 -20.98 -0.42 -21.92
C VAL A 87 -20.73 -1.65 -22.77
N ARG A 88 -21.54 -2.71 -22.58
CA ARG A 88 -21.70 -3.73 -23.62
C ARG A 88 -22.62 -3.13 -24.71
N PRO A 89 -22.32 -3.30 -26.02
CA PRO A 89 -23.35 -3.12 -27.05
C PRO A 89 -24.48 -4.14 -26.87
#